data_AF-A0A8K0F4J9-F1
#
_entry.id   AF-A0A8K0F4J9-F1
#
_cell.length_a   1.000
_cell.length_b   1.000
_cell.length_c   1.000
_cell.angle_alpha   90.00
_cell.angle_beta   90.00
_cell.angle_gamma   90.00
#
_symmetry.space_group_name_H-M   'P 1'
#
loop_
_entity.id
_entity.type
_entity.pdbx_description
1 polymer ?
#
loop_
_entity_poly.entity_id
_entity_poly.type
_entity_poly.pdbx_seq_one_letter_code
_entity_poly.pdbx_strand_id
1 'polypeptide(L)'
;MVRFKNRYILVDLQFSDHPKGREAVATTTTTGTGSASGGGSVTDRDVLSAIRKTILDCFGIHGSAIFGGSFSIKYYSYSTGTLILRVARADHVRFVAAIAMTTAVKDRLCVFRTMHVAGSIRNAQRRAIEHAREQCISLLKTVCELRDRRDRADAVRSAQDGIAAFQKEITDVASISEA
;
A
#
# COMPACT_ATOMS: atom_id res chain seq x y z
N MET A 1 -21.27 -33.20 19.31
CA MET A 1 -19.83 -32.96 19.05
C MET A 1 -19.57 -31.46 18.93
N VAL A 2 -18.83 -30.85 19.87
CA VAL A 2 -18.61 -29.38 19.92
C VAL A 2 -17.24 -29.04 19.32
N ARG A 3 -17.17 -28.02 18.46
CA ARG A 3 -15.91 -27.52 17.87
C ARG A 3 -15.80 -26.01 18.00
N PHE A 4 -14.60 -25.51 18.27
CA PHE A 4 -14.34 -24.07 18.26
C PHE A 4 -14.41 -23.51 16.83
N LYS A 5 -15.25 -22.49 16.63
CA LYS A 5 -15.42 -21.81 15.35
C LYS A 5 -14.53 -20.56 15.30
N ASN A 6 -13.70 -20.46 14.26
CA ASN A 6 -12.83 -19.31 14.02
C ASN A 6 -13.34 -18.47 12.83
N ARG A 7 -12.94 -17.21 12.79
CA ARG A 7 -13.05 -16.30 11.65
C ARG A 7 -11.66 -15.94 11.15
N TYR A 8 -11.55 -15.74 9.84
CA TYR A 8 -10.32 -15.31 9.18
C TYR A 8 -10.54 -13.93 8.60
N ILE A 9 -9.68 -12.98 8.94
CA ILE A 9 -9.81 -11.59 8.50
C ILE A 9 -8.66 -11.32 7.54
N LEU A 10 -9.01 -10.90 6.33
CA LEU A 10 -8.08 -10.39 5.33
C LEU A 10 -7.93 -8.88 5.55
N VAL A 11 -6.69 -8.45 5.71
CA VAL A 11 -6.33 -7.06 5.98
C VAL A 11 -5.23 -6.64 5.01
N ASP A 12 -5.33 -5.39 4.55
CA ASP A 12 -4.31 -4.71 3.76
C ASP A 12 -3.62 -3.67 4.66
N LEU A 13 -2.30 -3.79 4.81
CA LEU A 13 -1.48 -2.93 5.65
C LEU A 13 -0.75 -1.92 4.77
N GLN A 14 -1.07 -0.64 4.96
CA GLN A 14 -0.49 0.45 4.20
C GLN A 14 0.40 1.30 5.12
N PHE A 15 1.68 1.43 4.79
CA PHE A 15 2.59 2.33 5.49
C PHE A 15 2.56 3.71 4.82
N SER A 16 2.57 4.78 5.62
CA SER A 16 2.69 6.16 5.11
C SER A 16 4.06 6.43 4.51
N ASP A 17 5.10 5.79 5.05
CA ASP A 17 6.49 6.04 4.70
C ASP A 17 6.90 5.33 3.42
N HIS A 18 6.03 4.48 2.87
CA HIS A 18 6.26 3.87 1.56
C HIS A 18 5.87 4.89 0.50
N PRO A 19 6.81 5.45 -0.29
CA PRO A 19 6.46 6.32 -1.40
C PRO A 19 5.68 5.48 -2.40
N LYS A 20 4.36 5.63 -2.42
CA LYS A 20 3.53 5.12 -3.50
C LYS A 20 3.77 6.02 -4.71
N GLY A 21 4.78 5.69 -5.51
CA GLY A 21 4.91 6.16 -6.89
C GLY A 21 5.01 7.68 -7.10
N ARG A 22 5.79 8.40 -6.29
CA ARG A 22 6.26 9.73 -6.66
C ARG A 22 7.63 9.95 -6.05
N GLU A 23 8.59 10.26 -6.89
CA GLU A 23 9.90 10.77 -6.53
C GLU A 23 9.74 11.82 -5.43
N ALA A 24 10.28 11.52 -4.25
CA ALA A 24 10.73 12.58 -3.37
C ALA A 24 11.97 13.17 -4.06
N VAL A 25 11.72 14.14 -4.94
CA VAL A 25 12.68 15.20 -5.22
C VAL A 25 13.02 15.79 -3.85
N ALA A 26 14.12 15.31 -3.28
CA ALA A 26 14.74 15.89 -2.10
C ALA A 26 15.33 17.24 -2.54
N THR A 27 14.47 18.27 -2.58
CA THR A 27 14.91 19.65 -2.49
C THR A 27 14.55 20.13 -1.10
N THR A 28 15.52 19.96 -0.22
CA THR A 28 15.97 20.88 0.84
C THR A 28 14.95 21.88 1.39
N THR A 29 14.92 21.91 2.73
CA THR A 29 14.49 23.00 3.63
C THR A 29 13.07 22.88 4.17
N THR A 30 12.90 22.26 5.35
CA THR A 30 12.75 22.99 6.63
C THR A 30 12.64 21.99 7.79
N THR A 31 13.48 22.23 8.78
CA THR A 31 13.64 21.67 10.14
C THR A 31 12.40 21.02 10.76
N GLY A 32 12.46 19.69 10.93
CA GLY A 32 11.55 18.92 11.77
C GLY A 32 12.25 17.63 12.19
N THR A 33 12.77 17.62 13.41
CA THR A 33 13.43 16.47 14.04
C THR A 33 12.41 15.34 14.25
N GLY A 34 12.36 14.40 13.32
CA GLY A 34 11.57 13.17 13.41
C GLY A 34 12.38 12.02 12.81
N SER A 35 12.78 11.09 13.68
CA SER A 35 13.73 10.00 13.45
C SER A 35 13.73 9.39 12.04
N ALA A 36 14.90 9.43 11.41
CA ALA A 36 15.29 8.48 10.39
C ALA A 36 15.43 7.08 11.04
N SER A 37 14.32 6.35 11.20
CA SER A 37 14.40 4.91 11.43
C SER A 37 14.37 4.22 10.07
N GLY A 38 15.54 3.72 9.66
CA GLY A 38 15.76 3.05 8.39
C GLY A 38 14.69 2.01 8.07
N GLY A 39 14.47 1.79 6.76
CA GLY A 39 13.53 0.83 6.20
C GLY A 39 13.84 -0.62 6.59
N GLY A 40 13.70 -0.95 7.87
CA GLY A 40 13.74 -2.30 8.38
C GLY A 40 12.48 -3.04 7.94
N SER A 41 12.62 -4.31 7.58
CA SER A 41 11.48 -5.17 7.35
C SER A 41 10.61 -5.23 8.62
N VAL A 42 9.30 -4.97 8.47
CA VAL A 42 8.35 -5.31 9.54
C VAL A 42 8.26 -6.82 9.59
N THR A 43 8.38 -7.41 10.78
CA THR A 43 8.16 -8.84 11.00
C THR A 43 6.74 -9.09 11.50
N ASP A 44 6.28 -10.33 11.39
CA ASP A 44 5.01 -10.80 11.93
C ASP A 44 4.87 -10.52 13.44
N ARG A 45 5.95 -10.72 14.21
CA ARG A 45 5.99 -10.48 15.65
C ARG A 45 5.73 -9.02 15.99
N ASP A 46 6.24 -8.10 15.17
CA ASP A 46 6.08 -6.67 15.37
C ASP A 46 4.62 -6.26 15.17
N VAL A 47 4.01 -6.70 14.07
CA VAL A 47 2.58 -6.49 13.80
C VAL A 47 1.73 -7.05 14.94
N LEU A 48 2.09 -8.24 15.42
CA LEU A 48 1.35 -8.90 16.49
C LEU A 48 1.48 -8.13 17.82
N SER A 49 2.69 -7.64 18.13
CA SER A 49 2.92 -6.82 19.33
C SER A 49 2.18 -5.48 19.28
N ALA A 50 2.15 -4.84 18.11
CA ALA A 50 1.42 -3.60 17.89
C ALA A 50 -0.09 -3.80 18.09
N ILE A 51 -0.67 -4.85 17.49
CA ILE A 51 -2.09 -5.18 17.68
C ILE A 51 -2.41 -5.46 19.15
N ARG A 52 -1.55 -6.18 19.88
CA ARG A 52 -1.75 -6.42 21.33
C ARG A 52 -1.75 -5.13 22.13
N LYS A 53 -0.83 -4.21 21.82
CA LYS A 53 -0.77 -2.89 22.46
C LYS A 53 -2.06 -2.11 22.20
N THR A 54 -2.51 -2.02 20.95
CA THR A 54 -3.77 -1.34 20.61
C THR A 54 -4.97 -1.98 21.30
N ILE A 55 -5.04 -3.31 21.39
CA ILE A 55 -6.13 -4.00 22.10
C ILE A 55 -6.15 -3.61 23.58
N LEU A 56 -4.98 -3.54 24.22
CA LEU A 56 -4.85 -3.11 25.61
C LEU A 56 -5.31 -1.66 25.77
N ASP A 57 -4.95 -0.79 24.84
CA ASP A 57 -5.32 0.63 24.88
C ASP A 57 -6.82 0.85 24.64
N CYS A 58 -7.44 0.11 23.71
CA CYS A 58 -8.85 0.27 23.36
C CYS A 58 -9.81 -0.44 24.32
N PHE A 59 -9.45 -1.63 24.82
CA PHE A 59 -10.35 -2.51 25.58
C PHE A 59 -9.85 -2.84 26.98
N GLY A 60 -8.68 -2.32 27.37
CA GLY A 60 -8.07 -2.57 28.67
C GLY A 60 -7.63 -4.03 28.86
N ILE A 61 -7.45 -4.40 30.14
CA ILE A 61 -7.00 -5.73 30.56
C ILE A 61 -8.00 -6.81 30.14
N HIS A 62 -9.30 -6.51 30.16
CA HIS A 62 -10.34 -7.45 29.76
C HIS A 62 -10.22 -7.86 28.30
N GLY A 63 -10.05 -6.90 27.38
CA GLY A 63 -9.80 -7.20 25.97
C GLY A 63 -8.51 -8.00 25.79
N SER A 64 -7.43 -7.57 26.43
CA SER A 64 -6.15 -8.28 26.38
C SER A 64 -6.26 -9.74 26.84
N ALA A 65 -7.05 -10.02 27.88
CA ALA A 65 -7.28 -11.37 28.38
C ALA A 65 -8.08 -12.24 27.39
N ILE A 66 -9.15 -11.69 26.79
CA ILE A 66 -9.96 -12.41 25.79
C ILE A 66 -9.12 -12.76 24.55
N PHE A 67 -8.32 -11.81 24.09
CA PHE A 67 -7.54 -11.94 22.86
C PHE A 67 -6.22 -12.68 23.05
N GLY A 68 -5.70 -12.81 24.28
CA GLY A 68 -4.38 -13.36 24.59
C GLY A 68 -4.04 -14.71 23.95
N GLY A 69 -5.03 -15.61 23.82
CA GLY A 69 -4.90 -16.90 23.10
C GLY A 69 -5.81 -17.05 21.86
N SER A 70 -6.67 -16.07 21.60
CA SER A 70 -7.78 -16.21 20.65
C SER A 70 -7.43 -15.77 19.23
N PHE A 71 -6.34 -15.02 19.02
CA PHE A 71 -5.92 -14.57 17.69
C PHE A 71 -4.48 -14.95 17.34
N SER A 72 -4.23 -15.14 16.03
CA SER A 72 -2.90 -15.42 15.48
C SER A 72 -2.78 -14.95 14.04
N ILE A 73 -1.57 -14.55 13.64
CA ILE A 73 -1.25 -14.26 12.24
C ILE A 73 -0.98 -15.59 11.52
N LYS A 74 -1.65 -15.81 10.39
CA LYS A 74 -1.43 -17.01 9.55
C LYS A 74 -0.55 -16.73 8.35
N TYR A 75 -0.61 -15.52 7.82
CA TYR A 75 0.18 -15.09 6.69
C TYR A 75 0.38 -13.59 6.79
N TYR A 76 1.61 -13.16 6.57
CA TYR A 76 1.98 -11.76 6.45
C TYR A 76 3.02 -11.63 5.35
N SER A 77 2.79 -10.70 4.43
CA SER A 77 3.77 -10.31 3.41
C SER A 77 4.07 -8.83 3.55
N TYR A 78 5.33 -8.49 3.82
CA TYR A 78 5.77 -7.10 3.89
C TYR A 78 5.71 -6.41 2.52
N SER A 79 6.04 -7.11 1.44
CA SER A 79 6.11 -6.52 0.09
C SER A 79 4.76 -6.06 -0.44
N THR A 80 3.71 -6.82 -0.12
CA THR A 80 2.34 -6.53 -0.60
C THR A 80 1.48 -5.86 0.48
N GLY A 81 1.89 -5.92 1.74
CA GLY A 81 1.07 -5.45 2.86
C GLY A 81 -0.09 -6.39 3.22
N THR A 82 -0.22 -7.55 2.57
CA THR A 82 -1.35 -8.47 2.80
C THR A 82 -1.17 -9.28 4.09
N LEU A 83 -2.21 -9.29 4.90
CA LEU A 83 -2.24 -9.96 6.20
C LEU A 83 -3.49 -10.84 6.33
N ILE A 84 -3.31 -12.09 6.79
CA ILE A 84 -4.41 -12.99 7.14
C ILE A 84 -4.35 -13.30 8.64
N LEU A 85 -5.39 -12.86 9.35
CA LEU A 85 -5.54 -13.03 10.80
C LEU A 85 -6.58 -14.11 11.08
N ARG A 86 -6.29 -14.97 12.06
CA ARG A 86 -7.26 -15.89 12.65
C ARG A 86 -7.74 -15.29 13.96
N VAL A 87 -9.05 -15.32 14.20
CA VAL A 87 -9.70 -14.84 15.44
C VAL A 87 -10.82 -15.79 15.85
N ALA A 88 -11.14 -15.84 17.15
CA ALA A 88 -12.35 -16.49 17.64
C ALA A 88 -13.63 -15.86 17.07
N ARG A 89 -14.67 -16.67 16.84
CA ARG A 89 -15.93 -16.19 16.27
C ARG A 89 -16.66 -15.18 17.17
N ALA A 90 -16.56 -15.31 18.49
CA ALA A 90 -17.27 -14.40 19.40
C ALA A 90 -16.74 -12.95 19.28
N ASP A 91 -15.42 -12.78 19.16
CA ASP A 91 -14.77 -11.48 19.34
C ASP A 91 -14.28 -10.83 18.04
N HIS A 92 -14.55 -11.41 16.88
CA HIS A 92 -14.06 -10.90 15.59
C HIS A 92 -14.46 -9.45 15.30
N VAL A 93 -15.65 -8.99 15.73
CA VAL A 93 -16.09 -7.60 15.53
C VAL A 93 -15.25 -6.62 16.35
N ARG A 94 -15.03 -6.93 17.63
CA ARG A 94 -14.17 -6.13 18.52
C ARG A 94 -12.73 -6.10 18.00
N PHE A 95 -12.26 -7.22 17.46
CA PHE A 95 -10.93 -7.30 16.88
C PHE A 95 -10.78 -6.43 15.61
N VAL A 96 -11.78 -6.41 14.73
CA VAL A 96 -11.79 -5.50 13.56
C VAL A 96 -11.73 -4.03 14.00
N ALA A 97 -12.44 -3.67 15.07
CA ALA A 97 -12.37 -2.32 15.63
C ALA A 97 -10.97 -1.98 16.16
N ALA A 98 -10.32 -2.88 16.91
CA ALA A 98 -8.93 -2.67 17.37
C ALA A 98 -7.93 -2.58 16.22
N ILE A 99 -8.08 -3.39 15.16
CA ILE A 99 -7.24 -3.29 13.97
C ILE A 99 -7.38 -1.91 13.34
N ALA A 100 -8.61 -1.42 13.16
CA ALA A 100 -8.87 -0.12 12.55
C ALA A 100 -8.29 1.05 13.36
N MET A 101 -8.17 0.89 14.68
CA MET A 101 -7.55 1.88 15.59
C MET A 101 -6.02 1.77 15.67
N THR A 102 -5.41 0.74 15.06
CA THR A 102 -3.94 0.60 15.11
C THR A 102 -3.31 1.57 14.10
N THR A 103 -2.58 2.57 14.61
CA THR A 103 -2.01 3.66 13.81
C THR A 103 -0.52 3.54 13.55
N ALA A 104 0.21 2.72 14.33
CA ALA A 104 1.65 2.60 14.18
C ALA A 104 2.16 1.17 14.46
N VAL A 105 3.18 0.76 13.70
CA VAL A 105 3.94 -0.48 13.90
C VAL A 105 5.43 -0.14 13.84
N LYS A 106 6.19 -0.43 14.91
CA LYS A 106 7.62 -0.07 15.05
C LYS A 106 7.88 1.41 14.72
N ASP A 107 7.11 2.30 15.34
CA ASP A 107 7.21 3.75 15.20
C ASP A 107 6.97 4.29 13.77
N ARG A 108 6.50 3.44 12.86
CA ARG A 108 6.03 3.84 11.53
C ARG A 108 4.53 3.93 11.49
N LEU A 109 4.03 5.02 10.93
CA LEU A 109 2.59 5.23 10.76
C LEU A 109 2.06 4.26 9.70
N CYS A 110 0.99 3.57 10.07
CA CYS A 110 0.38 2.55 9.22
C CYS A 110 -1.14 2.58 9.36
N VAL A 111 -1.81 2.21 8.28
CA VAL A 111 -3.26 2.07 8.21
C VAL A 111 -3.59 0.62 7.90
N PHE A 112 -4.35 -0.02 8.79
CA PHE A 112 -4.88 -1.35 8.56
C PHE A 112 -6.27 -1.26 7.94
N ARG A 113 -6.39 -1.65 6.67
CA ARG A 113 -7.67 -1.72 5.98
C ARG A 113 -8.21 -3.14 6.01
N THR A 114 -9.33 -3.34 6.70
CA THR A 114 -10.02 -4.64 6.66
C THR A 114 -10.73 -4.81 5.33
N MET A 115 -10.43 -5.91 4.62
CA MET A 115 -10.96 -6.20 3.30
C MET A 115 -12.13 -7.18 3.33
N HIS A 116 -11.98 -8.28 4.07
CA HIS A 116 -12.95 -9.36 4.07
C HIS A 116 -12.87 -10.20 5.34
N VAL A 117 -14.02 -10.68 5.82
CA VAL A 117 -14.12 -11.61 6.95
C VAL A 117 -14.67 -12.95 6.46
N ALA A 118 -13.83 -13.98 6.48
CA ALA A 118 -14.13 -15.32 6.02
C ALA A 118 -14.39 -16.30 7.18
N GLY A 119 -15.15 -17.37 6.89
CA GLY A 119 -15.32 -18.51 7.82
C GLY A 119 -14.21 -19.57 7.70
N SER A 120 -13.54 -19.65 6.55
CA SER A 120 -12.46 -20.60 6.28
C SER A 120 -11.25 -19.89 5.69
N ILE A 121 -10.06 -20.46 5.91
CA ILE A 121 -8.82 -19.93 5.34
C ILE A 121 -8.83 -19.96 3.81
N ARG A 122 -9.45 -20.99 3.21
CA ARG A 122 -9.60 -21.12 1.75
C ARG A 122 -10.39 -19.97 1.14
N ASN A 123 -11.45 -19.51 1.81
CA ASN A 123 -12.24 -18.37 1.34
C ASN A 123 -11.45 -17.06 1.47
N ALA A 124 -10.69 -16.88 2.55
CA ALA A 124 -9.80 -15.73 2.71
C ALA A 124 -8.71 -15.70 1.61
N GLN A 125 -8.11 -16.85 1.31
CA GLN A 125 -7.11 -16.99 0.25
C GLN A 125 -7.69 -16.67 -1.13
N ARG A 126 -8.88 -17.20 -1.45
CA ARG A 126 -9.55 -16.90 -2.72
C ARG A 126 -9.77 -15.40 -2.88
N ARG A 127 -10.30 -14.73 -1.85
CA ARG A 127 -10.51 -13.27 -1.89
C ARG A 127 -9.20 -12.48 -1.98
N ALA A 128 -8.13 -12.95 -1.34
CA ALA A 128 -6.81 -12.34 -1.45
C ALA A 128 -6.25 -12.42 -2.88
N ILE A 129 -6.42 -13.58 -3.55
CA ILE A 129 -6.02 -13.77 -4.96
C ILE A 129 -6.87 -12.89 -5.89
N GLU A 130 -8.19 -12.84 -5.69
CA GLU A 130 -9.08 -11.96 -6.45
C GLU A 130 -8.67 -10.50 -6.32
N HIS A 131 -8.39 -10.05 -5.09
CA HIS A 131 -7.93 -8.68 -4.86
C HIS A 131 -6.58 -8.39 -5.52
N ALA A 132 -5.61 -9.31 -5.43
CA ALA A 132 -4.32 -9.14 -6.08
C ALA A 132 -4.48 -9.03 -7.61
N ARG A 133 -5.39 -9.81 -8.21
CA ARG A 133 -5.72 -9.71 -9.64
C ARG A 133 -6.35 -8.36 -9.98
N GLU A 134 -7.31 -7.89 -9.18
CA GLU A 134 -7.94 -6.56 -9.34
C GLU A 134 -6.88 -5.44 -9.29
N GLN A 135 -5.95 -5.51 -8.34
CA GLN A 135 -4.85 -4.56 -8.22
C GLN A 135 -3.90 -4.61 -9.42
N CYS A 136 -3.49 -5.80 -9.87
CA CYS A 136 -2.65 -5.95 -11.06
C CYS A 136 -3.33 -5.36 -12.31
N ILE A 137 -4.61 -5.62 -12.51
CA ILE A 137 -5.37 -5.07 -13.65
C ILE A 137 -5.44 -3.53 -13.56
N SER A 138 -5.72 -2.99 -12.38
CA SER A 138 -5.75 -1.53 -12.16
C SER A 138 -4.39 -0.87 -12.42
N LEU A 139 -3.30 -1.48 -11.96
CA LEU A 139 -1.94 -1.01 -12.19
C LEU A 139 -1.57 -1.08 -13.67
N LEU A 140 -1.88 -2.19 -14.35
CA LEU A 140 -1.60 -2.35 -15.78
C LEU A 140 -2.35 -1.31 -16.63
N LYS A 141 -3.62 -1.01 -16.30
CA LYS A 141 -4.38 0.07 -16.95
C LYS A 141 -3.68 1.43 -16.76
N THR A 142 -3.28 1.73 -15.52
CA THR A 142 -2.57 2.97 -15.20
C THR A 142 -1.25 3.08 -15.98
N VAL A 143 -0.49 1.98 -16.07
CA VAL A 143 0.77 1.93 -16.83
C VAL A 143 0.51 2.11 -18.33
N CYS A 144 -0.55 1.52 -18.87
CA CYS A 144 -0.94 1.68 -20.27
C CYS A 144 -1.29 3.15 -20.58
N GLU A 145 -2.11 3.78 -19.74
CA GLU A 145 -2.47 5.20 -19.87
C GLU A 145 -1.26 6.13 -19.80
N LEU A 146 -0.31 5.83 -18.91
CA LEU A 146 0.94 6.59 -18.80
C LEU A 146 1.87 6.36 -19.99
N ARG A 147 1.86 5.14 -20.56
CA ARG A 147 2.60 4.83 -21.78
C ARG A 147 2.06 5.62 -22.95
N ASP A 148 0.74 5.64 -23.15
CA ASP A 148 0.10 6.46 -24.18
C ASP A 148 0.35 7.96 -23.98
N ARG A 149 0.58 8.42 -22.74
CA ARG A 149 0.97 9.82 -22.46
C ARG A 149 2.45 10.09 -22.76
N ARG A 150 3.36 9.15 -22.45
CA ARG A 150 4.78 9.25 -22.85
C ARG A 150 4.93 9.22 -24.36
N ASP A 151 4.26 8.28 -25.03
CA ASP A 151 4.28 8.18 -26.48
C ASP A 151 3.71 9.45 -27.14
N ARG A 152 2.70 10.10 -26.54
CA ARG A 152 2.22 11.44 -26.95
C ARG A 152 3.22 12.56 -26.67
N ALA A 153 3.89 12.56 -25.53
CA ALA A 153 4.91 13.57 -25.20
C ALA A 153 6.14 13.46 -26.12
N ASP A 154 6.55 12.23 -26.44
CA ASP A 154 7.63 11.93 -27.37
C ASP A 154 7.24 12.26 -28.82
N ALA A 155 5.97 12.04 -29.21
CA ALA A 155 5.44 12.47 -30.51
C ALA A 155 5.29 14.00 -30.66
N VAL A 156 4.96 14.73 -29.58
CA VAL A 156 4.91 16.20 -29.60
C VAL A 156 6.32 16.79 -29.68
N ARG A 157 7.30 16.21 -28.97
CA ARG A 157 8.71 16.62 -29.08
C ARG A 157 9.26 16.42 -30.49
N SER A 158 9.02 15.26 -31.10
CA SER A 158 9.49 15.00 -32.48
C SER A 158 8.81 15.90 -33.52
N ALA A 159 7.55 16.27 -33.33
CA ALA A 159 6.87 17.25 -34.17
C ALA A 159 7.43 18.68 -34.00
N GLN A 160 7.76 19.09 -32.77
CA GLN A 160 8.37 20.40 -32.50
C GLN A 160 9.78 20.51 -33.08
N ASP A 161 10.59 19.46 -32.94
CA ASP A 161 11.94 19.40 -33.55
C ASP A 161 11.86 19.44 -35.08
N GLY A 162 10.86 18.80 -35.68
CA GLY A 162 10.59 18.85 -37.11
C GLY A 162 10.19 20.25 -37.60
N ILE A 163 9.34 20.95 -36.85
CA ILE A 163 8.93 22.34 -37.17
C ILE A 163 10.13 23.29 -37.04
N ALA A 164 10.97 23.12 -36.01
CA ALA A 164 12.17 23.93 -35.81
C ALA A 164 13.21 23.72 -36.93
N ALA A 165 13.37 22.48 -37.41
CA ALA A 165 14.23 22.17 -38.55
C ALA A 165 13.71 22.84 -39.84
N PHE A 166 12.40 22.78 -40.10
CA PHE A 166 11.77 23.42 -41.26
C PHE A 166 11.90 24.95 -41.24
N GLN A 167 11.72 25.59 -40.08
CA GLN A 167 11.93 27.03 -39.94
C GLN A 167 13.37 27.45 -40.21
N LYS A 168 14.34 26.64 -39.77
CA LYS A 168 15.75 26.88 -40.05
C LYS A 168 16.04 26.81 -41.56
N GLU A 169 15.48 25.83 -42.25
CA GLU A 169 15.65 25.66 -43.70
C GLU A 169 15.02 26.84 -44.49
N ILE A 170 13.84 27.31 -44.07
CA ILE A 170 13.21 28.50 -44.66
C ILE A 170 14.07 29.76 -44.44
N THR A 171 14.67 29.89 -43.25
CA THR A 171 15.53 31.04 -42.91
C THR A 171 16.83 31.00 -43.71
N ASP A 172 17.45 29.82 -43.85
CA ASP A 172 18.68 29.63 -44.64
C ASP A 172 18.43 29.93 -46.14
N VAL A 173 17.27 29.53 -46.69
CA VAL A 173 16.86 29.86 -48.07
C VAL A 173 16.58 31.36 -48.24
N ALA A 174 15.98 32.01 -47.24
CA ALA A 174 15.75 33.46 -47.28
C ALA A 174 17.08 34.24 -47.30
N SER A 175 18.10 33.80 -46.56
CA SER A 175 19.43 34.43 -46.57
C SER A 175 20.24 34.25 -47.86
N ILE A 176 19.86 33.33 -48.76
CA ILE A 176 20.48 33.16 -50.07
C ILE A 176 19.86 34.10 -51.13
N SER A 177 18.64 34.58 -50.89
CA SER A 177 17.90 35.46 -51.82
C SER A 177 18.23 36.95 -51.69
N GLU A 178 18.92 37.36 -50.61
CA GLU A 178 19.28 38.77 -50.34
C GLU A 178 20.75 39.10 -50.66
N ALA A 179 21.49 38.18 -51.30
CA ALA A 179 22.85 38.38 -51.82
C ALA A 179 22.87 38.38 -53.35
#